data_AF-A0A1A8ENJ3-F1
#
_entry.id   AF-A0A1A8ENJ3-F1
#
_cell.length_a   1.000
_cell.length_b   1.000
_cell.length_c   1.000
_cell.angle_alpha   90.00
_cell.angle_beta   90.00
_cell.angle_gamma   90.00
#
_symmetry.space_group_name_H-M   'P 1'
#
loop_
_entity.id
_entity.type
_entity.pdbx_description
1 polymer ?
#
loop_
_entity_poly.entity_id
_entity_poly.type
_entity_poly.pdbx_seq_one_letter_code
_entity_poly.pdbx_strand_id
1 'polypeptide(L)'
;MDIETVDSYRYLGVHLNNKLDWTHNSDALYRKGQSRLYLLRRLRSFGVVGPLLKTFYDSVVASAIFYGVVCWGSSITAGDRKRLNRLIRRASSVIGCPLDPVEVVSDRRMTAKLSSLLDNISHPMQETLTAMSSSFSGRLRHPRCGTERFRRSFLPTAVRLYNKSVG
;
A
#
# COMPACT_ATOMS: atom_id res chain seq x y z
N MET A 1 -3.42 24.53 -23.78
CA MET A 1 -2.46 23.99 -22.80
C MET A 1 -2.04 22.63 -23.32
N ASP A 2 -0.82 22.53 -23.86
CA ASP A 2 -0.26 21.23 -24.21
C ASP A 2 0.27 20.59 -22.93
N ILE A 3 -0.26 19.42 -22.58
CA ILE A 3 0.22 18.65 -21.43
C ILE A 3 1.46 17.90 -21.89
N GLU A 4 2.61 18.21 -21.32
CA GLU A 4 3.87 17.53 -21.61
C GLU A 4 3.75 16.03 -21.29
N THR A 5 3.97 15.17 -22.30
CA THR A 5 3.96 13.73 -22.12
C THR A 5 5.32 13.25 -21.64
N VAL A 6 5.39 12.75 -20.41
CA VAL A 6 6.61 12.19 -19.82
C VAL A 6 6.47 10.68 -19.58
N ASP A 7 7.58 9.96 -19.67
CA ASP A 7 7.60 8.51 -19.44
C ASP A 7 7.30 8.13 -17.98
N SER A 8 7.74 8.96 -17.04
CA SER A 8 7.46 8.78 -15.62
C SER A 8 7.42 10.12 -14.89
N TYR A 9 6.48 10.23 -13.95
CA TYR A 9 6.28 11.41 -13.13
C TYR A 9 6.19 11.00 -11.65
N ARG A 10 6.84 11.77 -10.77
CA ARG A 10 6.82 11.53 -9.34
C ARG A 10 5.81 12.46 -8.68
N TYR A 11 4.65 11.91 -8.33
CA TYR A 11 3.59 12.65 -7.65
C TYR A 11 3.56 12.30 -6.16
N LEU A 12 3.77 13.31 -5.30
CA LEU A 12 3.79 13.16 -3.84
C LEU A 12 4.71 12.02 -3.33
N GLY A 13 5.76 11.66 -4.08
CA GLY A 13 6.66 10.57 -3.72
C GLY A 13 6.31 9.19 -4.30
N VAL A 14 5.21 9.04 -5.02
CA VAL A 14 4.85 7.84 -5.78
C VAL A 14 5.23 8.02 -7.25
N HIS A 15 5.85 7.02 -7.86
CA HIS A 15 6.19 7.06 -9.28
C HIS A 15 5.04 6.53 -10.13
N LEU A 16 4.51 7.38 -11.00
CA LEU A 16 3.56 7.03 -12.05
C LEU A 16 4.35 6.92 -13.36
N ASN A 17 4.10 5.89 -14.17
CA ASN A 17 4.70 5.77 -15.49
C ASN A 17 3.63 5.72 -16.57
N ASN A 18 4.01 5.96 -17.83
CA ASN A 18 3.11 5.93 -18.98
C ASN A 18 2.43 4.56 -19.21
N LYS A 19 3.03 3.47 -18.71
CA LYS A 19 2.44 2.12 -18.69
C LYS A 19 1.41 1.93 -17.58
N LEU A 20 1.26 2.91 -16.68
CA LEU A 20 0.43 2.90 -15.47
C LEU A 20 0.64 1.66 -14.59
N ASP A 21 1.82 1.03 -14.70
CA ASP A 21 2.23 -0.06 -13.84
C ASP A 21 3.06 0.47 -12.67
N TRP A 22 3.40 -0.41 -11.74
CA TRP A 22 4.05 -0.03 -10.49
C TRP A 22 5.53 -0.42 -10.46
N THR A 23 6.15 -0.69 -11.61
CA THR A 23 7.55 -1.15 -11.69
C THR A 23 8.53 -0.08 -11.22
N HIS A 24 8.43 1.14 -11.76
CA HIS A 24 9.28 2.27 -11.34
C HIS A 24 9.10 2.60 -9.86
N ASN A 25 7.85 2.55 -9.38
CA ASN A 25 7.53 2.76 -7.97
C ASN A 25 8.10 1.66 -7.07
N SER A 26 7.91 0.39 -7.42
CA SER A 26 8.40 -0.75 -6.64
C SER A 26 9.93 -0.82 -6.61
N ASP A 27 10.60 -0.40 -7.68
CA ASP A 27 12.06 -0.22 -7.74
C ASP A 27 12.53 0.89 -6.79
N ALA A 28 11.88 2.05 -6.84
CA ALA A 28 12.20 3.16 -5.95
C ALA A 28 11.98 2.78 -4.47
N LEU A 29 10.86 2.14 -4.15
CA LEU A 29 10.55 1.64 -2.81
C LEU A 29 11.56 0.59 -2.34
N TYR A 30 11.95 -0.34 -3.22
CA TYR A 30 12.94 -1.36 -2.88
C TYR A 30 14.30 -0.75 -2.55
N ARG A 31 14.80 0.18 -3.38
CA ARG A 31 16.08 0.88 -3.13
C ARG A 31 16.03 1.68 -1.83
N LYS A 32 14.94 2.42 -1.61
CA LYS A 32 14.72 3.18 -0.36
C LYS A 32 14.67 2.25 0.85
N GLY A 33 13.96 1.14 0.75
CA GLY A 33 13.85 0.12 1.79
C GLY A 33 15.19 -0.54 2.12
N GLN A 34 16.04 -0.85 1.13
CA GLN A 34 17.39 -1.36 1.38
C GLN A 34 18.25 -0.38 2.17
N SER A 35 18.23 0.91 1.81
CA SER A 35 18.96 1.95 2.54
C SER A 35 18.51 2.04 4.00
N ARG A 36 17.21 1.99 4.28
CA ARG A 36 16.69 2.03 5.66
C ARG A 36 16.95 0.73 6.43
N LEU A 37 16.90 -0.42 5.77
CA LEU A 37 17.25 -1.71 6.36
C LEU A 37 18.73 -1.78 6.76
N TYR A 38 19.62 -1.15 6.00
CA TYR A 38 21.03 -1.02 6.39
C TYR A 38 21.17 -0.29 7.73
N LEU A 39 20.46 0.82 7.92
CA LEU A 39 20.46 1.55 9.20
C LEU A 39 19.90 0.70 10.35
N LEU A 40 18.79 -0.01 10.12
CA LEU A 40 18.22 -0.92 11.12
C LEU A 40 19.24 -2.00 11.56
N ARG A 41 20.01 -2.56 10.62
CA ARG A 41 21.08 -3.52 10.91
C ARG A 41 22.24 -2.89 11.70
N ARG A 42 22.61 -1.66 11.39
CA ARG A 42 23.65 -0.92 12.12
C ARG A 42 23.23 -0.68 13.57
N LEU A 43 21.97 -0.28 13.80
CA LEU A 43 21.44 -0.14 15.16
C LEU A 43 21.50 -1.46 15.94
N ARG A 44 21.12 -2.58 15.31
CA ARG A 44 21.26 -3.90 15.93
C ARG A 44 22.70 -4.23 16.30
N SER A 45 23.68 -3.88 15.44
CA SER A 45 25.10 -4.11 15.73
C SER A 45 25.64 -3.29 16.91
N PHE A 46 24.97 -2.19 17.27
CA PHE A 46 25.30 -1.39 18.46
C PHE A 46 24.58 -1.86 19.73
N GLY A 47 23.93 -3.04 19.70
CA GLY A 47 23.25 -3.60 20.85
C GLY A 47 21.88 -2.97 21.16
N VAL A 48 21.30 -2.20 20.23
CA VAL A 48 19.97 -1.62 20.42
C VAL A 48 18.93 -2.73 20.63
N VAL A 49 18.13 -2.59 21.69
CA VAL A 49 17.15 -3.59 22.11
C VAL A 49 15.99 -3.74 21.12
N GLY A 50 15.40 -4.95 21.08
CA GLY A 50 14.34 -5.33 20.13
C GLY A 50 13.16 -4.34 20.04
N PRO A 51 12.57 -3.89 21.16
CA PRO A 51 11.46 -2.92 21.12
C PRO A 51 11.84 -1.60 20.45
N LEU A 52 13.04 -1.07 20.70
CA LEU A 52 13.50 0.17 20.07
C LEU A 52 13.80 -0.05 18.57
N LEU A 53 14.33 -1.21 18.19
CA LEU A 53 14.47 -1.60 16.78
C LEU A 53 13.11 -1.71 16.07
N LYS A 54 12.07 -2.21 16.76
CA LYS A 54 10.72 -2.26 16.22
C LYS A 54 10.16 -0.86 15.97
N THR A 55 10.33 0.06 16.93
CA THR A 55 9.95 1.47 16.77
C THR A 55 10.69 2.12 15.61
N PHE A 56 11.99 1.86 15.46
CA PHE A 56 12.76 2.35 14.32
C PHE A 56 12.26 1.78 12.99
N TYR A 57 11.96 0.47 12.96
CA TYR A 57 11.37 -0.15 11.76
C TYR A 57 10.06 0.51 11.38
N ASP A 58 9.13 0.68 12.33
CA ASP A 58 7.81 1.25 12.05
C ASP A 58 7.91 2.71 11.55
N SER A 59 8.75 3.51 12.19
CA SER A 59 8.91 4.94 11.88
C SER A 59 9.76 5.22 10.64
N VAL A 60 10.75 4.38 10.30
CA VAL A 60 11.73 4.68 9.24
C VAL A 60 11.67 3.71 8.06
N VAL A 61 11.57 2.40 8.31
CA VAL A 61 11.59 1.38 7.25
C VAL A 61 10.18 1.19 6.68
N ALA A 62 9.21 0.89 7.54
CA ALA A 62 7.82 0.63 7.18
C ALA A 62 7.16 1.88 6.57
N SER A 63 7.39 3.06 7.16
CA SER A 63 6.90 4.33 6.61
C SER A 63 7.41 4.58 5.18
N ALA A 64 8.65 4.19 4.88
CA ALA A 64 9.24 4.35 3.56
C ALA A 64 8.71 3.34 2.54
N ILE A 65 8.62 2.05 2.90
CA ILE A 65 8.22 0.99 1.96
C ILE A 65 6.71 0.89 1.75
N PHE A 66 5.91 1.29 2.74
CA PHE A 66 4.45 1.24 2.67
C PHE A 66 3.81 2.60 2.39
N TYR A 67 4.60 3.61 2.04
CA TYR A 67 4.08 4.90 1.61
C TYR A 67 3.19 4.73 0.37
N GLY A 68 1.96 5.25 0.43
CA GLY A 68 1.00 5.12 -0.67
C GLY A 68 0.56 3.68 -0.99
N VAL A 69 0.76 2.70 -0.09
CA VAL A 69 0.45 1.28 -0.37
C VAL A 69 -1.01 1.04 -0.77
N VAL A 70 -1.93 1.91 -0.36
CA VAL A 70 -3.33 1.89 -0.79
C VAL A 70 -3.48 2.08 -2.31
N CYS A 71 -2.53 2.75 -2.96
CA CYS A 71 -2.54 2.99 -4.40
C CYS A 71 -1.97 1.82 -5.21
N TRP A 72 -0.88 1.21 -4.73
CA TRP A 72 -0.09 0.25 -5.51
C TRP A 72 -0.11 -1.19 -4.97
N GLY A 73 -0.46 -1.41 -3.70
CA GLY A 73 -0.27 -2.68 -2.97
C GLY A 73 -0.94 -3.89 -3.62
N SER A 74 -2.16 -3.71 -4.12
CA SER A 74 -2.93 -4.75 -4.83
C SER A 74 -2.59 -4.86 -6.31
N SER A 75 -1.83 -3.91 -6.86
CA SER A 75 -1.57 -3.77 -8.29
C SER A 75 -0.13 -4.09 -8.70
N ILE A 76 0.79 -4.28 -7.76
CA ILE A 76 2.16 -4.73 -8.06
C ILE A 76 2.21 -6.16 -8.61
N THR A 77 3.30 -6.48 -9.32
CA THR A 77 3.55 -7.84 -9.82
C THR A 77 3.88 -8.80 -8.68
N ALA A 78 3.70 -10.10 -8.92
CA ALA A 78 4.11 -11.13 -7.95
C ALA A 78 5.63 -11.09 -7.67
N GLY A 79 6.43 -10.75 -8.68
CA GLY A 79 7.88 -10.59 -8.56
C GLY A 79 8.26 -9.43 -7.63
N ASP A 80 7.66 -8.27 -7.85
CA ASP A 80 7.89 -7.08 -7.02
C ASP A 80 7.44 -7.31 -5.58
N ARG A 81 6.28 -7.94 -5.41
CA ARG A 81 5.75 -8.30 -4.10
C ARG A 81 6.67 -9.26 -3.35
N LYS A 82 7.16 -10.32 -4.02
CA LYS A 82 8.16 -11.23 -3.45
C LYS A 82 9.44 -10.47 -3.08
N ARG A 83 9.86 -9.51 -3.91
CA ARG A 83 11.06 -8.70 -3.67
C ARG A 83 10.92 -7.78 -2.44
N LEU A 84 9.78 -7.11 -2.27
CA LEU A 84 9.49 -6.30 -1.08
C LEU A 84 9.30 -7.18 0.17
N ASN A 85 8.62 -8.31 0.07
CA ASN A 85 8.48 -9.25 1.19
C ASN A 85 9.83 -9.83 1.64
N ARG A 86 10.84 -9.94 0.76
CA ARG A 86 12.22 -10.27 1.18
C ARG A 86 12.85 -9.18 2.05
N LEU A 87 12.59 -7.90 1.78
CA LEU A 87 13.04 -6.80 2.65
C LEU A 87 12.39 -6.91 4.03
N ILE A 88 11.07 -7.14 4.08
CA ILE A 88 10.31 -7.27 5.33
C ILE A 88 10.82 -8.45 6.15
N ARG A 89 11.05 -9.62 5.54
CA ARG A 89 11.62 -10.80 6.22
C ARG A 89 13.01 -10.53 6.79
N ARG A 90 13.86 -9.80 6.05
CA ARG A 90 15.19 -9.39 6.54
C ARG A 90 15.07 -8.45 7.74
N ALA A 91 14.14 -7.49 7.72
CA ALA A 91 13.89 -6.62 8.86
C ALA A 91 13.37 -7.42 10.07
N SER A 92 12.44 -8.34 9.84
CA SER A 92 11.88 -9.24 10.87
C SER A 92 12.98 -10.04 11.57
N SER A 93 13.94 -10.58 10.81
CA SER A 93 15.12 -11.28 11.36
C SER A 93 16.02 -10.37 12.21
N VAL A 94 16.17 -9.09 11.86
CA VAL A 94 16.98 -8.14 12.63
C VAL A 94 16.30 -7.74 13.95
N ILE A 95 14.98 -7.58 13.93
CA ILE A 95 14.20 -7.16 15.10
C ILE A 95 13.94 -8.34 16.04
N GLY A 96 13.81 -9.56 15.49
CA GLY A 96 13.47 -10.77 16.23
C GLY A 96 11.96 -10.97 16.45
N CYS A 97 11.11 -10.35 15.64
CA CYS A 97 9.66 -10.51 15.71
C CYS A 97 9.05 -10.66 14.31
N PRO A 98 7.90 -11.34 14.15
CA PRO A 98 7.20 -11.42 12.88
C PRO A 98 6.74 -10.03 12.43
N LEU A 99 6.76 -9.80 11.12
CA LEU A 99 6.27 -8.57 10.49
C LEU A 99 5.29 -8.92 9.37
N ASP A 100 4.24 -8.12 9.25
CA ASP A 100 3.22 -8.29 8.24
C ASP A 100 3.82 -8.14 6.82
N PRO A 101 3.51 -9.06 5.89
CA PRO A 101 3.90 -8.91 4.49
C PRO A 101 3.07 -7.80 3.80
N VAL A 102 3.49 -7.42 2.59
CA VAL A 102 2.86 -6.33 1.81
C VAL A 102 1.36 -6.53 1.66
N GLU A 103 0.91 -7.76 1.40
CA GLU A 103 -0.49 -8.13 1.21
C GLU A 103 -1.34 -7.76 2.42
N VAL A 104 -0.89 -8.16 3.62
CA VAL A 104 -1.62 -7.93 4.88
C VAL A 104 -1.67 -6.43 5.20
N VAL A 105 -0.55 -5.73 5.04
CA VAL A 105 -0.49 -4.28 5.29
C VAL A 105 -1.34 -3.51 4.28
N SER A 106 -1.32 -3.91 3.01
CA SER A 106 -2.12 -3.33 1.93
C SER A 106 -3.60 -3.48 2.24
N ASP A 107 -4.06 -4.71 2.49
CA ASP A 107 -5.47 -5.00 2.75
C ASP A 107 -5.98 -4.25 3.97
N ARG A 108 -5.24 -4.29 5.09
CA ARG A 108 -5.59 -3.54 6.32
C ARG A 108 -5.72 -2.05 6.05
N ARG A 109 -4.78 -1.44 5.34
CA ARG A 109 -4.79 0.01 5.05
C ARG A 109 -5.85 0.39 4.02
N MET A 110 -6.16 -0.49 3.06
CA MET A 110 -7.23 -0.27 2.08
C MET A 110 -8.60 -0.25 2.75
N THR A 111 -8.87 -1.23 3.61
CA THR A 111 -10.11 -1.28 4.39
C THR A 111 -10.23 -0.05 5.29
N ALA A 112 -9.19 0.26 6.08
CA ALA A 112 -9.20 1.44 6.94
C ALA A 112 -9.40 2.75 6.17
N LYS A 113 -8.77 2.88 4.99
CA LYS A 113 -8.97 4.06 4.14
C LYS A 113 -10.39 4.14 3.64
N LEU A 114 -10.99 3.04 3.17
CA LEU A 114 -12.37 3.02 2.71
C LEU A 114 -13.36 3.35 3.84
N SER A 115 -13.20 2.79 5.04
CA SER A 115 -14.01 3.16 6.21
C SER A 115 -13.93 4.67 6.49
N SER A 116 -12.72 5.23 6.53
CA SER A 116 -12.53 6.67 6.68
C SER A 116 -13.17 7.51 5.57
N LEU A 117 -13.33 6.97 4.36
CA LEU A 117 -14.06 7.66 3.29
C LEU A 117 -15.57 7.60 3.50
N LEU A 118 -16.10 6.45 3.93
CA LEU A 118 -17.54 6.27 4.22
C LEU A 118 -18.00 7.16 5.38
N ASP A 119 -17.12 7.35 6.38
CA ASP A 119 -17.41 8.19 7.55
C ASP A 119 -17.29 9.69 7.26
N ASN A 120 -16.68 10.08 6.14
CA ASN A 120 -16.45 11.48 5.79
C ASN A 120 -17.43 11.99 4.72
N ILE A 121 -18.55 12.56 5.18
CA ILE A 121 -19.61 13.09 4.33
C ILE A 121 -19.13 14.22 3.39
N SER A 122 -18.08 14.97 3.76
CA SER A 122 -17.53 16.05 2.93
C SER A 122 -16.49 15.59 1.90
N HIS A 123 -16.26 14.28 1.80
CA HIS A 123 -15.25 13.76 0.89
C HIS A 123 -15.70 13.85 -0.59
N PRO A 124 -14.82 14.22 -1.54
CA PRO A 124 -15.19 14.32 -2.97
C PRO A 124 -15.74 13.03 -3.59
N MET A 125 -15.44 11.87 -3.00
CA MET A 125 -15.96 10.57 -3.45
C MET A 125 -17.28 10.16 -2.77
N GLN A 126 -17.88 10.99 -1.92
CA GLN A 126 -19.06 10.61 -1.14
C GLN A 126 -20.26 10.25 -2.03
N GLU A 127 -20.49 11.01 -3.10
CA GLU A 127 -21.54 10.70 -4.08
C GLU A 127 -21.34 9.32 -4.71
N THR A 128 -20.10 9.01 -5.11
CA THR A 128 -19.76 7.71 -5.70
C THR A 128 -19.99 6.57 -4.71
N LEU A 129 -19.52 6.72 -3.46
CA LEU A 129 -19.68 5.71 -2.43
C LEU A 129 -21.15 5.50 -2.06
N THR A 130 -21.93 6.58 -1.97
CA THR A 130 -23.37 6.52 -1.69
C THR A 130 -24.13 5.79 -2.80
N ALA A 131 -23.81 6.07 -4.06
CA ALA A 131 -24.39 5.36 -5.20
C ALA A 131 -24.04 3.85 -5.21
N MET A 132 -22.87 3.49 -4.65
CA MET A 132 -22.46 2.10 -4.50
C MET A 132 -23.13 1.42 -3.31
N SER A 133 -23.63 2.14 -2.30
CA SER A 133 -24.24 1.53 -1.12
C SER A 133 -25.48 0.68 -1.44
N SER A 134 -25.58 -0.46 -0.76
CA SER A 134 -26.77 -1.31 -0.73
C SER A 134 -27.58 -0.98 0.52
N SER A 135 -28.84 -0.58 0.36
CA SER A 135 -29.75 -0.32 1.47
C SER A 135 -30.18 -1.59 2.21
N PHE A 136 -29.99 -2.77 1.61
CA PHE A 136 -30.47 -4.05 2.17
C PHE A 136 -29.43 -4.80 2.98
N SER A 137 -28.14 -4.68 2.64
CA SER A 137 -27.11 -5.63 3.12
C SER A 137 -25.91 -4.98 3.81
N GLY A 138 -25.86 -3.65 3.92
CA GLY A 138 -24.69 -2.93 4.46
C GLY A 138 -23.40 -3.07 3.62
N ARG A 139 -23.49 -3.74 2.46
CA ARG A 139 -22.38 -3.97 1.51
C ARG A 139 -22.35 -2.88 0.45
N LEU A 140 -21.19 -2.70 -0.17
CA LEU A 140 -21.02 -1.84 -1.34
C LEU A 140 -21.15 -2.66 -2.62
N ARG A 141 -21.89 -2.16 -3.60
CA ARG A 141 -21.96 -2.74 -4.95
C ARG A 141 -20.57 -2.69 -5.58
N HIS A 142 -20.06 -3.84 -6.00
CA HIS A 142 -18.75 -3.91 -6.64
C HIS A 142 -18.80 -3.21 -8.00
N PRO A 143 -17.85 -2.30 -8.32
CA PRO A 143 -17.83 -1.62 -9.61
C PRO A 143 -17.54 -2.61 -10.74
N ARG A 144 -18.16 -2.41 -11.91
CA ARG A 144 -17.85 -3.21 -13.11
C ARG A 144 -16.41 -2.92 -13.54
N CYS A 145 -15.59 -3.96 -13.68
CA CYS A 145 -14.18 -3.81 -14.00
C CYS A 145 -13.87 -4.35 -15.40
N GLY A 146 -13.66 -3.47 -16.37
CA GLY A 146 -13.32 -3.85 -17.75
C GLY A 146 -11.85 -4.23 -17.97
N THR A 147 -10.97 -3.91 -17.01
CA THR A 147 -9.54 -4.23 -17.09
C THR A 147 -9.02 -4.76 -15.77
N GLU A 148 -7.99 -5.61 -15.83
CA GLU A 148 -7.30 -6.11 -14.64
C GLU A 148 -6.65 -4.98 -13.84
N ARG A 149 -6.15 -3.96 -14.54
CA ARG A 149 -5.58 -2.75 -13.93
C ARG A 149 -6.60 -2.05 -13.04
N PHE A 150 -7.80 -1.79 -13.57
CA PHE A 150 -8.85 -1.16 -12.76
C PHE A 150 -9.32 -2.09 -11.64
N ARG A 151 -9.52 -3.39 -11.91
CA ARG A 151 -9.90 -4.39 -10.89
C ARG A 151 -8.95 -4.44 -9.69
N ARG A 152 -7.65 -4.21 -9.94
CA ARG A 152 -6.60 -4.17 -8.91
C ARG A 152 -6.39 -2.79 -8.29
N SER A 153 -7.01 -1.74 -8.80
CA SER A 153 -6.92 -0.40 -8.19
C SER A 153 -7.61 -0.36 -6.81
N PHE A 154 -7.45 0.78 -6.12
CA PHE A 154 -7.96 0.98 -4.76
C PHE A 154 -9.44 0.63 -4.62
N LEU A 155 -10.34 1.30 -5.37
CA LEU A 155 -11.76 1.26 -5.10
C LEU A 155 -12.36 -0.16 -5.25
N PRO A 156 -12.15 -0.90 -6.37
CA PRO A 156 -12.69 -2.25 -6.50
C PRO A 156 -12.07 -3.24 -5.48
N THR A 157 -10.80 -3.05 -5.13
CA THR A 157 -10.14 -3.90 -4.14
C THR A 157 -10.65 -3.65 -2.74
N ALA A 158 -10.73 -2.39 -2.32
CA ALA A 158 -11.22 -2.01 -1.00
C ALA A 158 -12.69 -2.42 -0.81
N VAL A 159 -13.55 -2.25 -1.82
CA VAL A 159 -14.94 -2.72 -1.78
C VAL A 159 -15.02 -4.23 -1.59
N ARG A 160 -14.20 -5.00 -2.32
CA ARG A 160 -14.15 -6.45 -2.17
C ARG A 160 -13.68 -6.87 -0.78
N LEU A 161 -12.71 -6.17 -0.19
CA LEU A 161 -12.23 -6.42 1.18
C LEU A 161 -13.30 -6.07 2.22
N TYR A 162 -13.94 -4.91 2.08
CA TYR A 162 -15.00 -4.44 2.96
C TYR A 162 -16.22 -5.37 2.94
N ASN A 163 -16.65 -5.83 1.76
CA ASN A 163 -17.78 -6.75 1.67
C ASN A 163 -17.49 -8.12 2.31
N LYS A 164 -16.22 -8.52 2.41
CA LYS A 164 -15.81 -9.73 3.13
C LYS A 164 -15.82 -9.55 4.64
N SER A 165 -15.69 -8.32 5.16
CA SER A 165 -15.71 -8.06 6.60
C SER A 165 -17.12 -7.78 7.15
N VAL A 166 -18.07 -7.39 6.29
CA VAL A 166 -19.48 -7.16 6.65
C VAL A 166 -20.35 -8.43 6.46
N GLY A 167 -19.76 -9.49 5.87
CA GLY A 167 -20.45 -10.73 5.54
C GLY A 167 -20.20 -11.85 6.53
#